data_AF-A0A554KS19-F1
#
_entry.id   AF-A0A554KS19-F1
#
_cell.length_a   1.000
_cell.length_b   1.000
_cell.length_c   1.000
_cell.angle_alpha   90.00
_cell.angle_beta   90.00
_cell.angle_gamma   90.00
#
_symmetry.space_group_name_H-M   'P 1'
#
loop_
_entity.id
_entity.type
_entity.pdbx_description
1 polymer ?
#
loop_
_entity_poly.entity_id
_entity_poly.type
_entity_poly.pdbx_seq_one_letter_code
_entity_poly.pdbx_strand_id
1 'polypeptide(L)'
;MGWSLSDLLHKRSRNCTTLSDVLSGFIGGQFEITKKIDGDAVHRRGEIDEIEINDKVKEITVYFNWLCEEKLVHDNKLRTELKWVLVERPFRDLFLKKSSGKFFLKVPFGSYRSHPDEDRVKMWGGGWSEVCRFYKRDDHTNLVQNGAEIISYWELHRVSFFCAINIAIAMRKK
;
A
#
# COMPACT_ATOMS: atom_id res chain seq x y z
N MET A 1 37.13 -24.39 -25.43
CA MET A 1 36.17 -23.27 -25.44
C MET A 1 36.05 -22.75 -24.02
N GLY A 2 36.86 -21.75 -23.66
CA GLY A 2 36.89 -21.19 -22.32
C GLY A 2 35.83 -20.10 -22.20
N TRP A 3 34.89 -20.26 -21.27
CA TRP A 3 33.99 -19.18 -20.87
C TRP A 3 34.84 -18.20 -20.05
N SER A 4 34.95 -16.95 -20.51
CA SER A 4 35.65 -15.92 -19.75
C SER A 4 34.84 -15.58 -18.49
N LEU A 5 35.53 -15.36 -17.37
CA LEU A 5 34.92 -14.83 -16.14
C LEU A 5 34.19 -13.49 -16.40
N SER A 6 34.61 -12.71 -17.40
CA SER A 6 33.89 -11.51 -17.85
C SER A 6 32.52 -11.82 -18.44
N ASP A 7 32.36 -12.94 -19.15
CA ASP A 7 31.09 -13.35 -19.76
C ASP A 7 30.09 -13.88 -18.72
N LEU A 8 30.61 -14.49 -17.65
CA LEU A 8 29.82 -14.89 -16.47
C LEU A 8 29.40 -13.70 -15.61
N LEU A 9 30.24 -12.66 -15.50
CA LEU A 9 29.92 -11.44 -14.78
C LEU A 9 28.97 -10.52 -15.56
N HIS A 10 29.09 -10.45 -16.89
CA HIS A 10 28.13 -9.72 -17.73
C HIS A 10 26.75 -10.41 -17.80
N LYS A 11 26.67 -11.73 -17.65
CA LYS A 11 25.37 -12.44 -17.56
C LYS A 11 24.66 -12.28 -16.21
N ARG A 12 25.38 -11.93 -15.13
CA ARG A 12 24.77 -11.59 -13.83
C ARG A 12 24.22 -10.16 -13.75
N SER A 13 24.49 -9.32 -14.74
CA SER A 13 23.94 -7.97 -14.88
C SER A 13 22.59 -7.93 -15.62
N ARG A 14 21.79 -9.00 -15.56
CA ARG A 14 20.46 -9.04 -16.17
C ARG A 14 19.39 -8.94 -15.09
N ASN A 15 18.88 -7.73 -14.94
CA ASN A 15 17.67 -7.34 -14.21
C ASN A 15 17.71 -7.52 -12.69
N CYS A 16 18.68 -6.89 -12.01
CA CYS A 16 18.47 -6.55 -10.60
C CYS A 16 17.54 -5.34 -10.55
N THR A 17 16.23 -5.57 -10.54
CA THR A 17 15.21 -4.55 -10.28
C THR A 17 15.56 -3.88 -8.96
N THR A 18 15.92 -2.60 -8.98
CA THR A 18 16.29 -1.88 -7.76
C THR A 18 15.05 -1.67 -6.90
N LEU A 19 15.22 -1.42 -5.60
CA LEU A 19 14.08 -1.08 -4.73
C LEU A 19 13.33 0.15 -5.27
N SER A 20 14.05 1.11 -5.87
CA SER A 20 13.47 2.26 -6.56
C SER A 20 12.58 1.85 -7.71
N ASP A 21 13.06 0.96 -8.60
CA ASP A 21 12.26 0.45 -9.72
C ASP A 21 11.00 -0.26 -9.23
N VAL A 22 11.13 -1.10 -8.19
CA VAL A 22 10.00 -1.82 -7.61
C VAL A 22 8.98 -0.84 -7.03
N LEU A 23 9.40 0.12 -6.19
CA LEU A 23 8.49 1.06 -5.53
C LEU A 23 7.85 2.07 -6.48
N SER A 24 8.54 2.43 -7.57
CA SER A 24 7.98 3.31 -8.60
C SER A 24 6.69 2.75 -9.21
N GLY A 25 6.54 1.42 -9.29
CA GLY A 25 5.34 0.76 -9.79
C GLY A 25 4.11 0.88 -8.89
N PHE A 26 4.25 1.45 -7.69
CA PHE A 26 3.16 1.65 -6.72
C PHE A 26 2.68 3.11 -6.66
N ILE A 27 3.30 4.03 -7.41
CA ILE A 27 2.84 5.42 -7.50
C ILE A 27 1.40 5.47 -8.04
N GLY A 28 0.54 6.27 -7.40
CA GLY A 28 -0.91 6.30 -7.66
C GLY A 28 -1.67 5.08 -7.11
N GLY A 29 -0.99 4.15 -6.47
CA GLY A 29 -1.56 3.07 -5.67
C GLY A 29 -1.72 3.46 -4.21
N GLN A 30 -1.64 2.48 -3.32
CA GLN A 30 -1.83 2.70 -1.88
C GLN A 30 -0.72 2.08 -1.05
N PHE A 31 -0.45 2.68 0.10
CA PHE A 31 0.32 2.03 1.16
C PHE A 31 -0.60 1.66 2.31
N GLU A 32 -0.24 0.64 3.07
CA GLU A 32 -0.85 0.30 4.35
C GLU A 32 0.24 0.13 5.40
N ILE A 33 0.00 0.71 6.58
CA ILE A 33 0.86 0.52 7.73
C ILE A 33 0.05 -0.02 8.88
N THR A 34 0.58 -1.08 9.46
CA THR A 34 0.10 -1.62 10.71
C THR A 34 1.08 -1.25 11.80
N LYS A 35 0.65 -0.48 12.78
CA LYS A 35 1.44 -0.13 13.97
C LYS A 35 0.78 -0.72 15.21
N LYS A 36 1.55 -1.39 16.06
CA LYS A 36 1.06 -1.79 17.38
C LYS A 36 1.22 -0.65 18.38
N ILE A 37 0.13 -0.22 18.99
CA ILE A 37 0.11 0.81 20.05
C ILE A 37 -0.61 0.19 21.24
N ASP A 38 0.06 0.09 22.39
CA ASP A 38 -0.50 -0.42 23.65
C ASP A 38 -1.16 -1.81 23.57
N GLY A 39 -0.72 -2.64 22.62
CA GLY A 39 -1.25 -3.99 22.38
C GLY A 39 -2.23 -4.09 21.21
N ASP A 40 -2.81 -2.95 20.80
CA ASP A 40 -3.77 -2.87 19.70
C ASP A 40 -3.08 -2.56 18.36
N ALA A 41 -3.59 -3.16 17.29
CA ALA A 41 -3.11 -2.90 15.94
C ALA A 41 -3.89 -1.72 15.34
N VAL A 42 -3.19 -0.63 15.05
CA VAL A 42 -3.71 0.51 14.30
C VAL A 42 -3.34 0.33 12.84
N HIS A 43 -4.35 0.22 11.99
CA HIS A 43 -4.20 0.09 10.54
C HIS A 43 -4.47 1.43 9.86
N ARG A 44 -3.52 1.87 9.04
CA ARG A 44 -3.63 3.10 8.25
C ARG A 44 -3.38 2.82 6.78
N ARG A 45 -4.11 3.49 5.91
CA ARG A 45 -3.93 3.43 4.45
C ARG A 45 -3.89 4.82 3.84
N GLY A 46 -3.16 4.99 2.75
CA GLY A 46 -3.13 6.26 2.03
C GLY A 46 -2.76 6.07 0.57
N GLU A 47 -3.14 7.03 -0.28
CA GLU A 47 -2.76 7.05 -1.69
C GLU A 47 -1.36 7.63 -1.87
N ILE A 48 -0.53 6.90 -2.60
CA ILE A 48 0.87 7.25 -2.85
C ILE A 48 0.92 8.29 -3.97
N ASP A 49 1.45 9.46 -3.64
CA ASP A 49 1.79 10.50 -4.61
C ASP A 49 3.22 10.31 -5.15
N GLU A 50 4.17 10.10 -4.24
CA GLU A 50 5.60 10.03 -4.56
C GLU A 50 6.35 9.20 -3.51
N ILE A 51 7.47 8.59 -3.90
CA ILE A 51 8.34 7.83 -2.98
C ILE A 51 9.79 8.26 -3.20
N GLU A 52 10.46 8.66 -2.14
CA GLU A 52 11.90 8.88 -2.10
C GLU A 52 12.60 7.79 -1.28
N ILE A 53 13.80 7.38 -1.69
CA ILE A 53 14.58 6.34 -1.01
C ILE A 53 15.90 6.94 -0.52
N ASN A 54 16.20 6.71 0.75
CA ASN A 54 17.50 7.00 1.34
C ASN A 54 18.19 5.69 1.75
N ASP A 55 18.89 5.08 0.80
CA ASP A 55 19.59 3.81 1.00
C ASP A 55 20.69 3.87 2.06
N LYS A 56 21.29 5.05 2.29
CA LYS A 56 22.37 5.22 3.28
C LYS A 56 21.90 4.93 4.71
N VAL A 57 20.65 5.29 5.02
CA VAL A 57 20.04 5.06 6.34
C VAL A 57 18.92 4.02 6.28
N LYS A 58 18.75 3.37 5.12
CA LYS A 58 17.65 2.42 4.84
C LYS A 58 16.28 2.95 5.27
N GLU A 59 15.91 4.12 4.73
CA GLU A 59 14.63 4.77 4.98
C GLU A 59 13.97 5.09 3.63
N ILE A 60 12.65 4.96 3.56
CA ILE A 60 11.87 5.53 2.47
C ILE A 60 10.98 6.66 3.01
N THR A 61 10.74 7.67 2.17
CA THR A 61 9.77 8.72 2.42
C THR A 61 8.61 8.52 1.44
N VAL A 62 7.41 8.25 1.95
CA VAL A 62 6.19 8.11 1.15
C VAL A 62 5.40 9.40 1.26
N TYR A 63 5.22 10.11 0.16
CA TYR A 63 4.33 11.26 0.05
C TYR A 63 2.93 10.81 -0.35
N PHE A 64 1.90 11.46 0.18
CA PHE A 64 0.53 11.01 -0.01
C PHE A 64 -0.52 12.13 -0.05
N ASN A 65 -1.60 11.87 -0.77
CA ASN A 65 -2.71 12.82 -0.98
C ASN A 65 -3.74 12.79 0.16
N TRP A 66 -4.10 11.58 0.59
CA TRP A 66 -5.05 11.32 1.65
C TRP A 66 -4.60 10.12 2.50
N LEU A 67 -5.15 10.03 3.70
CA LEU A 67 -4.88 8.97 4.66
C LEU A 67 -6.17 8.62 5.40
N CYS A 68 -6.42 7.33 5.58
CA CYS A 68 -7.48 6.81 6.43
C CYS A 68 -6.93 5.88 7.51
N GLU A 69 -7.71 5.73 8.57
CA GLU A 69 -7.44 4.83 9.69
C GLU A 69 -8.65 3.91 9.88
N GLU A 70 -8.40 2.64 10.15
CA GLU A 70 -9.45 1.70 10.49
C GLU A 70 -9.91 1.94 11.93
N LYS A 71 -11.20 2.21 12.11
CA LYS A 71 -11.80 2.49 13.42
C LYS A 71 -13.05 1.66 13.64
N LEU A 72 -13.28 1.29 14.89
CA LEU A 72 -14.58 0.79 15.33
C LEU A 72 -15.56 1.95 15.41
N VAL A 73 -16.60 1.91 14.58
CA VAL A 73 -17.67 2.89 14.55
C VAL A 73 -18.96 2.22 15.00
N HIS A 74 -19.73 2.90 15.84
CA HIS A 74 -21.05 2.44 16.26
C HIS A 74 -22.09 3.02 15.30
N ASP A 75 -22.93 2.16 14.73
CA ASP A 75 -24.05 2.63 13.93
C ASP A 75 -25.21 3.11 14.83
N ASN A 76 -26.21 3.75 14.21
CA ASN A 76 -27.43 4.21 14.90
C ASN A 76 -28.26 3.06 15.52
N LYS A 77 -27.86 1.80 15.32
CA LYS A 77 -28.49 0.58 15.85
C LYS A 77 -27.58 -0.12 16.88
N LEU A 78 -26.55 0.57 17.40
CA LEU A 78 -25.59 0.06 18.39
C LEU A 78 -24.77 -1.16 17.90
N ARG A 79 -24.69 -1.38 16.59
CA ARG A 79 -23.76 -2.36 16.02
C ARG A 79 -22.40 -1.73 15.84
N THR A 80 -21.37 -2.45 16.26
CA THR A 80 -19.98 -2.03 16.07
C THR A 80 -19.48 -2.61 14.75
N GLU A 81 -19.04 -1.74 13.84
CA GLU A 81 -18.45 -2.12 12.56
C GLU A 81 -17.07 -1.47 12.41
N LEU A 82 -16.13 -2.19 11.80
CA LEU A 82 -14.85 -1.63 11.38
C LEU A 82 -15.06 -0.80 10.12
N LYS A 83 -14.63 0.46 10.13
CA LYS A 83 -14.72 1.36 8.98
C LYS A 83 -13.41 2.11 8.77
N TRP A 84 -13.08 2.36 7.51
CA TRP A 84 -12.01 3.27 7.14
C TRP A 84 -12.49 4.70 7.23
N VAL A 85 -11.91 5.45 8.14
CA VAL A 85 -12.26 6.85 8.38
C VAL A 85 -11.12 7.72 7.88
N LEU A 86 -11.43 8.70 7.03
CA LEU A 86 -10.45 9.69 6.60
C LEU A 86 -9.88 10.40 7.84
N VAL A 87 -8.55 10.42 7.96
CA VAL A 87 -7.91 11.13 9.06
C VAL A 87 -7.96 12.63 8.75
N GLU A 88 -8.63 13.40 9.60
CA GLU A 88 -8.72 14.85 9.43
C GLU A 88 -7.35 15.51 9.54
N ARG A 89 -7.15 16.55 8.72
CA ARG A 89 -5.92 17.36 8.76
C ARG A 89 -5.96 18.29 9.99
N PRO A 90 -4.81 18.57 10.62
CA PRO A 90 -3.48 17.99 10.36
C PRO A 90 -3.36 16.59 10.96
N PHE A 91 -2.68 15.68 10.28
CA PHE A 91 -2.35 14.36 10.82
C PHE A 91 -1.46 14.54 12.06
N ARG A 92 -2.05 14.55 13.26
CA ARG A 92 -1.39 15.00 14.50
C ARG A 92 -0.10 14.25 14.84
N ASP A 93 0.03 13.01 14.36
CA ASP A 93 1.13 12.09 14.70
C ASP A 93 2.02 11.76 13.50
N LEU A 94 1.79 12.38 12.35
CA LEU A 94 2.55 12.13 11.12
C LEU A 94 3.31 13.40 10.72
N PHE A 95 4.61 13.24 10.53
CA PHE A 95 5.56 14.31 10.34
C PHE A 95 5.10 15.31 9.27
N LEU A 96 4.73 16.51 9.74
CA LEU A 96 4.61 17.71 8.93
C LEU A 96 5.92 18.49 9.05
N LYS A 97 6.60 18.78 7.92
CA LYS A 97 7.45 19.97 7.69
C LYS A 97 8.15 19.93 6.32
N LYS A 98 8.40 21.02 5.59
CA LYS A 98 8.09 22.45 5.80
C LYS A 98 8.12 23.26 4.48
N SER A 99 8.29 22.66 3.30
CA SER A 99 8.59 23.42 2.07
C SER A 99 7.63 23.18 0.90
N SER A 100 7.02 22.00 0.75
CA SER A 100 6.20 21.65 -0.42
C SER A 100 4.70 21.54 -0.15
N GLY A 101 4.25 21.61 1.11
CA GLY A 101 2.85 21.40 1.48
C GLY A 101 2.33 19.96 1.33
N LYS A 102 3.17 19.03 0.87
CA LYS A 102 2.84 17.60 0.76
C LYS A 102 2.97 16.90 2.11
N PHE A 103 2.07 15.96 2.38
CA PHE A 103 2.15 15.08 3.54
C PHE A 103 3.09 13.93 3.23
N PHE A 104 3.86 13.50 4.23
CA PHE A 104 4.77 12.38 4.07
C PHE A 104 4.85 11.52 5.32
N LEU A 105 5.33 10.31 5.10
CA LEU A 105 5.69 9.38 6.14
C LEU A 105 7.08 8.83 5.85
N LYS A 106 7.92 8.80 6.88
CA LYS A 106 9.20 8.07 6.85
C LYS A 106 9.02 6.65 7.35
N VAL A 107 9.46 5.68 6.56
CA VAL A 107 9.42 4.26 6.89
C VAL A 107 10.85 3.71 6.87
N PRO A 108 11.46 3.45 8.04
CA PRO A 108 12.72 2.74 8.09
C PRO A 108 12.51 1.29 7.62
N PHE A 109 13.51 0.69 6.97
CA PHE A 109 13.45 -0.70 6.54
C PHE A 109 14.77 -1.45 6.83
N GLY A 110 14.67 -2.62 7.45
CA GLY A 110 15.80 -3.54 7.60
C GLY A 110 15.95 -4.45 6.37
N SER A 111 14.81 -4.91 5.86
CA SER A 111 14.66 -5.78 4.69
C SER A 111 13.32 -5.49 3.98
N TYR A 112 13.20 -5.97 2.75
CA TYR A 112 11.95 -5.96 2.00
C TYR A 112 11.80 -7.28 1.23
N ARG A 113 10.55 -7.63 0.90
CA ARG A 113 10.22 -8.77 0.03
C ARG A 113 9.18 -8.33 -0.97
N SER A 114 9.48 -8.50 -2.26
CA SER A 114 8.49 -8.49 -3.32
C SER A 114 7.87 -9.88 -3.44
N HIS A 115 6.54 -9.93 -3.49
CA HIS A 115 5.81 -11.15 -3.82
C HIS A 115 5.28 -10.99 -5.25
N PRO A 116 5.84 -11.71 -6.25
CA PRO A 116 5.41 -11.60 -7.65
C PRO A 116 3.93 -11.89 -7.83
N ASP A 117 3.38 -12.82 -7.04
CA ASP A 117 1.98 -13.25 -7.14
C ASP A 117 1.00 -12.35 -6.39
N GLU A 118 1.47 -11.56 -5.42
CA GLU A 118 0.61 -10.68 -4.63
C GLU A 118 0.62 -9.23 -5.13
N ASP A 119 1.47 -8.90 -6.10
CA ASP A 119 1.71 -7.51 -6.55
C ASP A 119 1.97 -6.55 -5.38
N ARG A 120 2.68 -7.04 -4.35
CA ARG A 120 2.91 -6.34 -3.08
C ARG A 120 4.37 -6.35 -2.68
N VAL A 121 4.81 -5.23 -2.11
CA VAL A 121 6.06 -5.12 -1.35
C VAL A 121 5.73 -5.06 0.13
N LYS A 122 6.39 -5.90 0.91
CA LYS A 122 6.35 -5.84 2.39
C LYS A 122 7.70 -5.34 2.88
N MET A 123 7.69 -4.32 3.71
CA MET A 123 8.87 -3.79 4.40
C MET A 123 8.73 -3.96 5.91
N TRP A 124 9.86 -4.21 6.58
CA TRP A 124 9.94 -4.34 8.04
C TRP A 124 10.86 -3.27 8.62
N GLY A 125 10.34 -2.49 9.57
CA GLY A 125 11.12 -1.53 10.33
C GLY A 125 12.26 -2.20 11.10
N GLY A 126 13.45 -1.59 11.08
CA GLY A 126 14.58 -2.02 11.89
C GLY A 126 14.28 -1.83 13.38
N GLY A 127 13.72 -2.85 14.03
CA GLY A 127 13.54 -2.93 15.49
C GLY A 127 12.10 -3.05 15.99
N TRP A 128 11.08 -2.69 15.20
CA TRP A 128 9.69 -2.63 15.69
C TRP A 128 8.68 -3.09 14.63
N SER A 129 7.56 -3.58 15.15
CA SER A 129 6.40 -4.29 14.59
C SER A 129 5.63 -3.60 13.44
N GLU A 130 6.25 -2.67 12.72
CA GLU A 130 5.63 -1.92 11.65
C GLU A 130 5.85 -2.64 10.32
N VAL A 131 4.75 -3.19 9.78
CA VAL A 131 4.71 -3.75 8.42
C VAL A 131 4.13 -2.68 7.52
N CYS A 132 4.93 -2.22 6.56
CA CYS A 132 4.45 -1.38 5.46
C CYS A 132 4.19 -2.25 4.24
N ARG A 133 2.97 -2.18 3.70
CA ARG A 133 2.54 -2.88 2.48
C ARG A 133 2.26 -1.85 1.40
N PHE A 134 2.58 -2.18 0.16
CA PHE A 134 2.29 -1.36 -1.01
C PHE A 134 1.36 -2.12 -1.96
N TYR A 135 0.37 -1.44 -2.52
CA TYR A 135 -0.64 -1.95 -3.44
C TYR A 135 -0.58 -1.13 -4.72
N LYS A 136 -0.58 -1.80 -5.88
CA LYS A 136 -0.65 -1.11 -7.17
C LYS A 136 -1.98 -0.39 -7.32
N ARG A 137 -2.03 0.58 -8.23
CA ARG A 137 -3.23 1.40 -8.51
C ARG A 137 -4.48 0.59 -8.85
N ASP A 138 -4.31 -0.53 -9.54
CA ASP A 138 -5.36 -1.43 -10.01
C ASP A 138 -5.68 -2.58 -9.03
N ASP A 139 -5.07 -2.62 -7.84
CA ASP A 139 -5.39 -3.61 -6.83
C ASP A 139 -6.86 -3.46 -6.36
N HIS A 140 -7.63 -4.54 -6.49
CA HIS A 140 -9.05 -4.61 -6.14
C HIS A 140 -9.36 -4.41 -4.64
N THR A 141 -8.33 -4.49 -3.79
CA THR A 141 -8.42 -4.20 -2.35
C THR A 141 -8.12 -2.74 -2.02
N ASN A 142 -7.79 -1.91 -3.02
CA ASN A 142 -7.64 -0.47 -2.81
C ASN A 142 -8.94 0.14 -2.30
N LEU A 143 -8.78 1.15 -1.45
CA LEU A 143 -9.88 1.95 -0.96
C LEU A 143 -10.21 3.07 -1.95
N VAL A 144 -11.49 3.42 -2.08
CA VAL A 144 -11.95 4.51 -2.94
C VAL A 144 -12.85 5.44 -2.16
N GLN A 145 -12.76 6.71 -2.51
CA GLN A 145 -13.67 7.72 -1.97
C GLN A 145 -15.02 7.63 -2.68
N ASN A 146 -16.09 7.44 -1.92
CA ASN A 146 -17.47 7.47 -2.39
C ASN A 146 -18.22 8.58 -1.64
N GLY A 147 -18.19 9.79 -2.18
CA GLY A 147 -18.71 10.97 -1.49
C GLY A 147 -17.89 11.30 -0.23
N ALA A 148 -18.54 11.19 0.93
CA ALA A 148 -17.91 11.43 2.24
C ALA A 148 -17.28 10.16 2.86
N GLU A 149 -17.52 8.98 2.27
CA GLU A 149 -17.05 7.70 2.81
C GLU A 149 -15.82 7.19 2.05
N ILE A 150 -14.98 6.42 2.74
CA ILE A 150 -13.93 5.61 2.14
C ILE A 150 -14.36 4.16 2.25
N ILE A 151 -14.53 3.52 1.10
CA ILE A 151 -15.02 2.14 0.98
C ILE A 151 -14.02 1.31 0.17
N SER A 152 -14.14 -0.01 0.22
CA SER A 152 -13.29 -0.86 -0.63
C SER A 152 -13.74 -0.78 -2.09
N TYR A 153 -12.81 -0.83 -3.05
CA TYR A 153 -13.12 -0.80 -4.48
C TYR A 153 -14.16 -1.85 -4.90
N TRP A 154 -14.07 -3.06 -4.35
CA TRP A 154 -15.04 -4.13 -4.63
C TRP A 154 -16.47 -3.80 -4.16
N GLU A 155 -16.64 -2.97 -3.12
CA GLU A 155 -17.97 -2.58 -2.61
C GLU A 155 -18.67 -1.65 -3.59
N LEU A 156 -17.92 -0.73 -4.20
CA LEU A 156 -18.41 0.14 -5.26
C LEU A 156 -18.86 -0.65 -6.49
N HIS A 157 -18.11 -1.68 -6.86
CA HIS A 157 -18.35 -2.48 -8.07
C HIS A 157 -19.10 -3.79 -7.81
N ARG A 158 -19.63 -3.97 -6.60
CA ARG A 158 -20.26 -5.22 -6.15
C ARG A 158 -21.37 -5.69 -7.09
N VAL A 159 -22.25 -4.77 -7.51
CA VAL A 159 -23.37 -5.08 -8.41
C VAL A 159 -22.84 -5.55 -9.77
N SER A 160 -21.94 -4.80 -10.39
CA SER A 160 -21.34 -5.14 -11.68
C SER A 160 -20.61 -6.48 -11.63
N PHE A 161 -19.91 -6.76 -10.54
CA PHE A 161 -19.22 -8.03 -10.31
C PHE A 161 -20.19 -9.21 -10.27
N PHE A 162 -21.26 -9.14 -9.47
CA PHE A 162 -22.26 -10.21 -9.41
C PHE A 162 -23.04 -10.37 -10.72
N CYS A 163 -23.31 -9.28 -11.44
CA CYS A 163 -23.88 -9.34 -12.78
C CYS A 163 -22.97 -10.12 -13.74
N ALA A 164 -21.67 -9.82 -13.76
CA ALA A 164 -20.71 -10.53 -14.60
C ALA A 164 -20.62 -12.03 -14.27
N ILE A 165 -20.61 -12.38 -12.98
CA ILE A 165 -20.63 -13.78 -12.54
C ILE A 165 -21.89 -14.50 -13.03
N ASN A 166 -23.07 -13.89 -12.84
CA ASN A 166 -24.33 -14.50 -13.26
C ASN A 166 -24.40 -14.72 -14.77
N ILE A 167 -23.90 -13.76 -15.57
CA ILE A 167 -23.78 -13.91 -17.03
C ILE A 167 -22.83 -15.07 -17.37
N ALA A 168 -21.65 -15.14 -16.73
CA ALA A 168 -20.69 -16.22 -16.97
C ALA A 168 -21.25 -17.60 -16.63
N ILE A 169 -21.99 -17.73 -15.52
CA ILE A 169 -22.69 -18.97 -15.12
C ILE A 169 -23.75 -19.34 -16.16
N ALA A 170 -24.54 -18.36 -16.63
CA ALA A 170 -25.58 -18.60 -17.63
C ALA A 170 -24.98 -19.03 -18.98
N MET A 171 -23.84 -18.46 -19.38
CA MET A 171 -23.13 -18.83 -20.60
C MET A 171 -22.48 -20.22 -20.53
N ARG A 172 -22.01 -20.66 -19.36
CA ARG A 172 -21.45 -22.01 -19.16
C ARG A 172 -22.48 -23.15 -19.18
N LYS A 173 -23.76 -22.81 -19.00
CA LYS A 173 -24.88 -23.79 -19.00
C LYS A 173 -25.50 -23.99 -20.38
N LYS A 174 -24.98 -23.31 -21.42
CA LYS A 174 -25.28 -23.57 -22.83
C LYS A 174 -24.20 -24.45 -23.42
#